data_AF-A0A9E0MLS0-F1
#
_entry.id   AF-A0A9E0MLS0-F1
#
_cell.length_a   1.000
_cell.length_b   1.000
_cell.length_c   1.000
_cell.angle_alpha   90.00
_cell.angle_beta   90.00
_cell.angle_gamma   90.00
#
_symmetry.space_group_name_H-M   'P 1'
#
loop_
_entity.id
_entity.type
_entity.pdbx_description
1 polymer ?
#
loop_
_entity_poly.entity_id
_entity_poly.type
_entity_poly.pdbx_seq_one_letter_code
_entity_poly.pdbx_strand_id
1 'polypeptide(L)'
;MLARATLTYAIVVAAVVAGCAEDAPTSPNFQTDVVPILAANCVRCHGVPTIGGAPSDCIDSPSGPRRCGFRLDSYDDTIIDEGDPTSATDDRLVLGLASVALAIPERVDSPTEPMPPRFPLGDRERAILAAWATGDPPVRSARPDNVPPSATAALTDGATVAFAVEVADDDRDPVVGELRARGPAGDRLIAPLRSGRASVSWPRPTAAGRYEVVARLDDGAGWIEIPVASLEVAP
;
A
#
# COMPACT_ATOMS: atom_id res chain seq x y z
N MET A 1 37.21 26.99 -55.78
CA MET A 1 36.05 27.79 -55.33
C MET A 1 35.42 27.07 -54.15
N LEU A 2 35.57 27.62 -52.94
CA LEU A 2 35.10 27.05 -51.67
C LEU A 2 33.73 27.64 -51.31
N ALA A 3 32.71 26.81 -51.14
CA ALA A 3 31.40 27.22 -50.63
C ALA A 3 31.35 27.02 -49.11
N ARG A 4 31.16 28.12 -48.37
CA ARG A 4 31.02 28.17 -46.92
C ARG A 4 29.57 27.83 -46.53
N ALA A 5 29.36 26.78 -45.74
CA ALA A 5 28.08 26.52 -45.10
C ALA A 5 28.02 27.29 -43.77
N THR A 6 27.15 28.29 -43.70
CA THR A 6 26.87 29.11 -42.52
C THR A 6 26.12 28.29 -41.46
N LEU A 7 26.71 28.22 -40.27
CA LEU A 7 26.17 27.60 -39.07
C LEU A 7 25.11 28.54 -38.45
N THR A 8 23.83 28.21 -38.56
CA THR A 8 22.74 28.95 -37.90
C THR A 8 22.66 28.51 -36.44
N TYR A 9 23.12 29.38 -35.53
CA TYR A 9 22.92 29.25 -34.10
C TYR A 9 21.44 29.46 -33.76
N ALA A 10 20.72 28.42 -33.35
CA ALA A 10 19.41 28.56 -32.75
C ALA A 10 19.56 29.01 -31.29
N ILE A 11 18.99 30.17 -30.98
CA ILE A 11 18.93 30.75 -29.64
C ILE A 11 18.02 29.85 -28.78
N VAL A 12 18.60 29.14 -27.81
CA VAL A 12 17.86 28.48 -26.74
C VAL A 12 17.42 29.56 -25.76
N VAL A 13 16.16 29.98 -25.84
CA VAL A 13 15.54 30.86 -24.85
C VAL A 13 15.40 30.05 -23.55
N ALA A 14 16.32 30.27 -22.61
CA ALA A 14 16.21 29.81 -21.25
C ALA A 14 15.12 30.62 -20.53
N ALA A 15 13.86 30.24 -20.72
CA ALA A 15 12.77 30.68 -19.87
C ALA A 15 12.96 30.01 -18.50
N VAL A 16 13.69 30.67 -17.61
CA VAL A 16 13.69 30.35 -16.18
C VAL A 16 12.31 30.70 -15.67
N VAL A 17 11.39 29.74 -15.75
CA VAL A 17 10.13 29.80 -15.02
C VAL A 17 10.55 29.77 -13.55
N ALA A 18 10.62 30.94 -12.93
CA ALA A 18 10.62 31.07 -11.48
C ALA A 18 9.26 30.54 -11.02
N GLY A 19 9.14 29.21 -10.93
CA GLY A 19 7.97 28.55 -10.41
C GLY A 19 7.86 28.95 -8.96
N CYS A 20 6.88 29.81 -8.66
CA CYS A 20 6.40 29.96 -7.30
C CYS A 20 6.00 28.56 -6.83
N ALA A 21 6.81 27.96 -5.97
CA ALA A 21 6.39 26.75 -5.29
C ALA A 21 5.15 27.14 -4.48
N GLU A 22 4.00 26.55 -4.82
CA GLU A 22 2.79 26.76 -4.04
C GLU A 22 3.05 26.28 -2.60
N ASP A 23 2.61 27.08 -1.63
CA ASP A 23 2.66 26.69 -0.23
C ASP A 23 1.97 25.33 -0.02
N ALA A 24 2.42 24.58 0.97
CA ALA A 24 1.75 23.33 1.33
C ALA A 24 0.30 23.60 1.78
N PRO A 25 -0.68 22.76 1.36
CA PRO A 25 -2.05 22.90 1.83
C PRO A 25 -2.12 22.74 3.35
N THR A 26 -2.95 23.55 4.01
CA THR A 26 -3.16 23.48 5.47
C THR A 26 -3.91 22.23 5.90
N SER A 27 -4.61 21.59 4.97
CA SER A 27 -5.34 20.34 5.19
C SER A 27 -5.07 19.42 3.99
N PRO A 28 -3.90 18.75 3.95
CA PRO A 28 -3.54 17.90 2.82
C PRO A 28 -4.52 16.74 2.65
N ASN A 29 -4.87 16.45 1.40
CA ASN A 29 -5.63 15.25 1.06
C ASN A 29 -4.68 14.05 0.96
N PHE A 30 -5.14 12.92 1.49
CA PHE A 30 -4.30 11.73 1.56
C PHE A 30 -3.85 11.23 0.17
N GLN A 31 -4.78 11.05 -0.77
CA GLN A 31 -4.46 10.51 -2.09
C GLN A 31 -3.72 11.50 -2.98
N THR A 32 -4.04 12.80 -2.95
CA THR A 32 -3.43 13.78 -3.87
C THR A 32 -2.15 14.41 -3.35
N ASP A 33 -2.00 14.57 -2.03
CA ASP A 33 -0.83 15.24 -1.45
C ASP A 33 0.16 14.25 -0.80
N VAL A 34 -0.32 13.23 -0.09
CA VAL A 34 0.51 12.37 0.76
C VAL A 34 1.01 11.13 0.03
N VAL A 35 0.10 10.37 -0.59
CA VAL A 35 0.44 9.13 -1.31
C VAL A 35 1.54 9.33 -2.35
N PRO A 36 1.56 10.40 -3.18
CA PRO A 36 2.63 10.58 -4.16
C PRO A 36 4.02 10.75 -3.53
N ILE A 37 4.10 11.46 -2.40
CA ILE A 37 5.35 11.65 -1.65
C ILE A 37 5.83 10.31 -1.11
N LEU A 38 4.94 9.54 -0.48
CA LEU A 38 5.27 8.24 0.10
C LEU A 38 5.64 7.22 -0.97
N ALA A 39 4.89 7.17 -2.08
CA ALA A 39 5.15 6.27 -3.20
C ALA A 39 6.53 6.52 -3.82
N ALA A 40 6.90 7.80 -4.01
CA ALA A 40 8.18 8.18 -4.60
C ALA A 40 9.37 7.90 -3.66
N ASN A 41 9.20 8.10 -2.35
CA ASN A 41 10.34 8.17 -1.41
C ASN A 41 10.41 7.05 -0.37
N CYS A 42 9.29 6.43 0.00
CA CYS A 42 9.21 5.61 1.22
C CYS A 42 8.73 4.17 0.95
N VAL A 43 7.70 4.00 0.11
CA VAL A 43 7.02 2.72 -0.15
C VAL A 43 7.97 1.64 -0.66
N ARG A 44 9.00 2.01 -1.42
CA ARG A 44 9.97 1.03 -1.92
C ARG A 44 10.62 0.19 -0.80
N CYS A 45 10.94 0.80 0.33
CA CYS A 45 11.57 0.12 1.46
C CYS A 45 10.53 -0.38 2.47
N HIS A 46 9.47 0.40 2.68
CA HIS A 46 8.40 0.14 3.65
C HIS A 46 7.14 -0.49 3.04
N GLY A 47 7.26 -1.14 1.88
CA GLY A 47 6.20 -1.93 1.26
C GLY A 47 6.34 -3.42 1.58
N VAL A 48 5.70 -4.28 0.77
CA VAL A 48 5.88 -5.74 0.80
C VAL A 48 6.54 -6.20 -0.50
N PRO A 49 7.65 -6.97 -0.42
CA PRO A 49 8.38 -7.26 0.80
C PRO A 49 9.09 -6.01 1.36
N THR A 50 9.27 -5.96 2.67
CA THR A 50 10.07 -4.92 3.33
C THR A 50 11.54 -5.15 3.00
N ILE A 51 12.26 -4.10 2.56
CA ILE A 51 13.64 -4.20 2.09
C ILE A 51 14.50 -3.03 2.61
N GLY A 52 15.81 -3.09 2.36
CA GLY A 52 16.70 -1.95 2.59
C GLY A 52 16.95 -1.62 4.07
N GLY A 53 16.68 -2.57 4.97
CA GLY A 53 16.83 -2.38 6.42
C GLY A 53 15.67 -1.65 7.10
N ALA A 54 14.55 -1.44 6.38
CA ALA A 54 13.32 -1.00 7.02
C ALA A 54 12.88 -2.03 8.09
N PRO A 55 12.36 -1.59 9.26
CA PRO A 55 12.01 -2.49 10.35
C PRO A 55 11.00 -3.56 9.91
N SER A 56 11.42 -4.83 10.00
CA SER A 56 10.59 -6.01 9.71
C SER A 56 10.46 -6.96 10.90
N ASP A 57 11.23 -6.72 11.96
CA ASP A 57 11.27 -7.57 13.13
C ASP A 57 9.94 -7.55 13.89
N CYS A 58 9.56 -8.71 14.39
CA CYS A 58 8.37 -8.88 15.21
C CYS A 58 8.70 -8.67 16.69
N ILE A 59 7.86 -7.90 17.37
CA ILE A 59 7.88 -7.74 18.82
C ILE A 59 6.67 -8.48 19.38
N ASP A 60 6.95 -9.43 20.29
CA ASP A 60 5.91 -10.20 20.94
C ASP A 60 5.02 -9.32 21.83
N SER A 61 3.71 -9.61 21.81
CA SER A 61 2.73 -8.97 22.67
C SER A 61 2.16 -10.02 23.63
N PRO A 62 2.10 -9.75 24.95
CA PRO A 62 1.61 -10.72 25.93
C PRO A 62 0.10 -10.99 25.84
N SER A 63 -0.65 -10.14 25.14
CA SER A 63 -2.12 -10.18 25.13
C SER A 63 -2.72 -9.86 23.76
N GLY A 64 -1.94 -9.94 22.67
CA GLY A 64 -2.42 -9.61 21.34
C GLY A 64 -1.44 -10.02 20.25
N PRO A 65 -1.67 -9.56 19.00
CA PRO A 65 -0.83 -9.93 17.88
C PRO A 65 0.59 -9.42 18.04
N ARG A 66 1.56 -10.19 17.50
CA ARG A 66 2.96 -9.79 17.40
C ARG A 66 3.08 -8.62 16.44
N ARG A 67 3.75 -7.54 16.84
CA ARG A 67 3.87 -6.34 15.99
C ARG A 67 5.09 -6.47 15.08
N CYS A 68 4.89 -6.52 13.77
CA CYS A 68 5.91 -6.88 12.80
C CYS A 68 6.20 -5.75 11.81
N GLY A 69 6.87 -4.70 12.27
CA GLY A 69 7.19 -3.53 11.46
C GLY A 69 5.96 -2.70 11.09
N PHE A 70 6.09 -1.95 9.99
CA PHE A 70 5.01 -1.11 9.46
C PHE A 70 5.11 -0.99 7.94
N ARG A 71 3.98 -0.63 7.33
CA ARG A 71 3.82 -0.42 5.91
C ARG A 71 3.39 1.01 5.61
N LEU A 72 4.02 1.61 4.61
CA LEU A 72 3.68 2.97 4.14
C LEU A 72 2.89 2.98 2.83
N ASP A 73 2.58 1.81 2.29
CA ASP A 73 1.71 1.62 1.12
C ASP A 73 0.30 1.16 1.48
N SER A 74 0.01 0.95 2.77
CA SER A 74 -1.31 0.66 3.30
C SER A 74 -1.67 1.73 4.31
N TYR A 75 -2.86 2.29 4.22
CA TYR A 75 -3.31 3.27 5.20
C TYR A 75 -3.57 2.61 6.55
N ASP A 76 -4.32 1.51 6.55
CA ASP A 76 -4.69 0.78 7.76
C ASP A 76 -3.67 -0.28 8.16
N ASP A 77 -3.71 -0.58 9.45
CA ASP A 77 -3.10 -1.76 10.03
C ASP A 77 -3.64 -3.04 9.38
N THR A 78 -2.73 -3.99 9.16
CA THR A 78 -3.04 -5.31 8.61
C THR A 78 -2.83 -6.36 9.68
N ILE A 79 -3.84 -7.19 9.92
CA ILE A 79 -3.72 -8.40 10.76
C ILE A 79 -3.54 -9.60 9.83
N ILE A 80 -2.38 -10.24 9.94
CA ILE A 80 -2.05 -11.48 9.24
C ILE A 80 -2.29 -12.62 10.24
N ASP A 81 -3.35 -13.40 10.01
CA ASP A 81 -3.65 -14.63 10.75
C ASP A 81 -2.65 -15.72 10.31
N GLU A 82 -1.82 -16.21 11.24
CA GLU A 82 -0.79 -17.24 10.96
C GLU A 82 -1.29 -18.67 11.18
N GLY A 83 -2.55 -18.89 11.58
CA GLY A 83 -3.21 -20.17 11.41
C GLY A 83 -4.09 -20.62 12.57
N ASP A 84 -3.74 -20.35 13.84
CA ASP A 84 -4.58 -20.72 14.98
C ASP A 84 -5.68 -19.66 15.24
N PRO A 85 -6.94 -19.91 14.81
CA PRO A 85 -8.01 -18.94 14.97
C PRO A 85 -8.43 -18.76 16.45
N THR A 86 -7.90 -19.59 17.36
CA THR A 86 -8.17 -19.52 18.79
C THR A 86 -7.10 -18.74 19.56
N SER A 87 -6.02 -18.30 18.90
CA SER A 87 -4.86 -17.66 19.52
C SER A 87 -4.48 -16.37 18.80
N ALA A 88 -5.01 -15.24 19.25
CA ALA A 88 -4.64 -13.92 18.71
C ALA A 88 -3.15 -13.55 18.91
N THR A 89 -2.40 -14.34 19.71
CA THR A 89 -0.95 -14.18 19.85
C THR A 89 -0.16 -14.81 18.71
N ASP A 90 -0.78 -15.70 17.92
CA ASP A 90 -0.18 -16.24 16.70
C ASP A 90 -0.17 -15.20 15.58
N ASP A 91 -1.22 -14.36 15.54
CA ASP A 91 -1.39 -13.30 14.57
C ASP A 91 -0.24 -12.28 14.56
N ARG A 92 -0.01 -11.71 13.37
CA ARG A 92 0.93 -10.62 13.17
C ARG A 92 0.20 -9.35 12.80
N LEU A 93 0.44 -8.30 13.57
CA LEU A 93 0.01 -6.94 13.28
C LEU A 93 1.13 -6.23 12.52
N VAL A 94 0.86 -5.82 11.29
CA VAL A 94 1.70 -4.90 10.54
C VAL A 94 1.03 -3.53 10.58
N LEU A 95 1.70 -2.55 11.16
CA LEU A 95 1.11 -1.21 11.31
C LEU A 95 0.97 -0.54 9.94
N GLY A 96 -0.16 0.10 9.69
CA GLY A 96 -0.39 0.93 8.52
C GLY A 96 0.14 2.34 8.72
N LEU A 97 0.01 3.12 7.66
CA LEU A 97 0.46 4.49 7.61
C LEU A 97 -0.16 5.37 8.70
N ALA A 98 -1.47 5.23 8.95
CA ALA A 98 -2.16 6.05 9.94
C ALA A 98 -1.58 5.86 11.35
N SER A 99 -1.25 4.64 11.71
CA SER A 99 -0.66 4.29 13.02
C SER A 99 0.74 4.84 13.22
N VAL A 100 1.47 5.12 12.14
CA VAL A 100 2.84 5.67 12.18
C VAL A 100 2.93 7.10 11.68
N ALA A 101 1.80 7.76 11.41
CA ALA A 101 1.75 9.07 10.76
C ALA A 101 2.60 10.12 11.48
N LEU A 102 2.52 10.18 12.82
CA LEU A 102 3.29 11.11 13.65
C LEU A 102 4.80 10.82 13.65
N ALA A 103 5.21 9.56 13.46
CA ALA A 103 6.62 9.18 13.45
C ALA A 103 7.31 9.56 12.13
N ILE A 104 6.57 9.70 11.03
CA ILE A 104 7.14 10.02 9.71
C ILE A 104 7.87 11.36 9.70
N PRO A 105 7.22 12.51 10.03
CA PRO A 105 7.92 13.79 10.01
C PRO A 105 9.08 13.84 11.01
N GLU A 106 8.93 13.23 12.20
CA GLU A 106 10.02 13.12 13.18
C GLU A 106 11.25 12.40 12.60
N ARG A 107 11.03 11.32 11.85
CA ARG A 107 12.10 10.50 11.26
C ARG A 107 12.73 11.11 10.03
N VAL A 108 11.93 11.81 9.22
CA VAL A 108 12.43 12.56 8.06
C VAL A 108 13.41 13.66 8.47
N ASP A 109 13.10 14.35 9.57
CA ASP A 109 13.91 15.47 10.06
C ASP A 109 14.97 15.06 11.11
N SER A 110 15.05 13.78 11.46
CA SER A 110 15.94 13.30 12.51
C SER A 110 17.42 13.42 12.11
N PRO A 111 18.24 14.23 12.83
CA PRO A 111 19.67 14.31 12.55
C PRO A 111 20.43 13.09 13.08
N THR A 112 19.87 12.38 14.08
CA THR A 112 20.52 11.26 14.76
C THR A 112 20.11 9.90 14.20
N GLU A 113 18.88 9.78 13.69
CA GLU A 113 18.34 8.53 13.14
C GLU A 113 17.65 8.78 11.78
N PRO A 114 18.37 9.33 10.78
CA PRO A 114 17.79 9.68 9.49
C PRO A 114 17.36 8.43 8.72
N MET A 115 16.21 8.48 8.06
CA MET A 115 15.72 7.39 7.20
C MET A 115 16.59 7.24 5.94
N PRO A 116 17.27 6.10 5.74
CA PRO A 116 17.96 5.82 4.48
C PRO A 116 16.97 5.26 3.43
N PRO A 117 17.23 5.47 2.13
CA PRO A 117 18.26 6.34 1.55
C PRO A 117 17.96 7.83 1.81
N ARG A 118 19.02 8.64 1.98
CA ARG A 118 18.90 10.09 2.16
C ARG A 118 18.60 10.79 0.83
N PHE A 119 17.44 10.52 0.25
CA PHE A 119 16.90 11.39 -0.78
C PHE A 119 16.23 12.56 -0.06
N PRO A 120 16.69 13.81 -0.28
CA PRO A 120 16.11 14.94 0.41
C PRO A 120 14.69 15.13 -0.10
N LEU A 121 13.71 15.01 0.79
CA LEU A 121 12.38 15.59 0.54
C LEU A 121 12.54 17.10 0.34
N GLY A 122 11.67 17.71 -0.46
CA GLY A 122 11.55 19.16 -0.53
C GLY A 122 10.90 19.74 0.74
N ASP A 123 11.08 21.03 0.98
CA ASP A 123 10.43 21.72 2.12
C ASP A 123 8.90 21.61 2.06
N ARG A 124 8.33 21.68 0.84
CA ARG A 124 6.90 21.49 0.61
C ARG A 124 6.42 20.08 0.99
N GLU A 125 7.17 19.05 0.62
CA GLU A 125 6.81 17.65 0.93
C GLU A 125 6.86 17.39 2.43
N ARG A 126 7.89 17.91 3.11
CA ARG A 126 7.99 17.90 4.58
C ARG A 126 6.78 18.58 5.23
N ALA A 127 6.42 19.77 4.75
CA ALA A 127 5.29 20.52 5.27
C ALA A 127 3.95 19.79 5.08
N ILE A 128 3.75 19.12 3.93
CA ILE A 128 2.58 18.27 3.67
C ILE A 128 2.50 17.11 4.66
N LEU A 129 3.59 16.36 4.81
CA LEU A 129 3.62 15.20 5.72
C LEU A 129 3.37 15.62 7.17
N ALA A 130 3.97 16.74 7.61
CA ALA A 130 3.75 17.29 8.95
C ALA A 130 2.29 17.73 9.16
N ALA A 131 1.73 18.52 8.23
CA ALA A 131 0.35 18.98 8.33
C ALA A 131 -0.65 17.82 8.35
N TRP A 132 -0.46 16.84 7.46
CA TRP A 132 -1.30 15.65 7.40
C TRP A 132 -1.23 14.81 8.69
N ALA A 133 -0.02 14.56 9.21
CA ALA A 133 0.18 13.77 10.41
C ALA A 133 -0.50 14.36 11.67
N THR A 134 -0.70 15.68 11.70
CA THR A 134 -1.35 16.39 12.82
C THR A 134 -2.87 16.51 12.70
N GLY A 135 -3.48 16.09 11.58
CA GLY A 135 -4.92 15.91 11.53
C GLY A 135 -5.34 14.79 12.49
N ASP A 136 -6.39 14.97 13.29
CA ASP A 136 -6.85 13.98 14.27
C ASP A 136 -8.24 13.40 13.89
N PRO A 137 -8.33 12.13 13.47
CA PRO A 137 -7.23 11.31 12.95
C PRO A 137 -6.70 11.90 11.62
N PRO A 138 -5.55 11.42 11.09
CA PRO A 138 -5.14 11.77 9.74
C PRO A 138 -6.34 11.49 8.82
N VAL A 139 -6.69 12.42 7.95
CA VAL A 139 -7.95 12.29 7.22
C VAL A 139 -7.71 11.42 6.01
N ARG A 140 -8.23 10.18 6.04
CA ARG A 140 -8.46 9.43 4.80
C ARG A 140 -9.57 10.12 4.03
N SER A 141 -9.24 10.62 2.85
CA SER A 141 -10.23 11.24 1.96
C SER A 141 -9.95 10.85 0.53
N ALA A 142 -10.96 10.28 -0.12
CA ALA A 142 -10.92 10.01 -1.55
C ALA A 142 -10.82 11.32 -2.33
N ARG A 143 -10.08 11.33 -3.44
CA ARG A 143 -10.18 12.43 -4.40
C ARG A 143 -11.57 12.41 -5.09
N PRO A 144 -12.12 13.57 -5.49
CA PRO A 144 -13.47 13.64 -6.06
C PRO A 144 -13.68 12.78 -7.32
N ASP A 145 -12.62 12.49 -8.05
CA ASP A 145 -12.59 11.71 -9.29
C ASP A 145 -12.04 10.28 -9.10
N ASN A 146 -11.96 9.80 -7.85
CA ASN A 146 -11.48 8.45 -7.53
C ASN A 146 -12.36 7.38 -8.20
N VAL A 147 -11.74 6.42 -8.88
CA VAL A 147 -12.42 5.23 -9.39
C VAL A 147 -12.03 4.04 -8.52
N PRO A 148 -12.97 3.40 -7.80
CA PRO A 148 -12.62 2.26 -6.94
C PRO A 148 -11.93 1.12 -7.72
N PRO A 149 -11.00 0.40 -7.10
CA PRO A 149 -10.29 -0.67 -7.77
C PRO A 149 -11.22 -1.84 -8.09
N SER A 150 -10.79 -2.69 -9.02
CA SER A 150 -11.49 -3.90 -9.41
C SER A 150 -10.61 -5.13 -9.26
N ALA A 151 -11.23 -6.30 -9.08
CA ALA A 151 -10.53 -7.57 -9.08
C ALA A 151 -11.32 -8.66 -9.77
N THR A 152 -10.60 -9.57 -10.42
CA THR A 152 -11.13 -10.83 -10.93
C THR A 152 -10.21 -11.98 -10.51
N ALA A 153 -10.75 -13.18 -10.36
CA ALA A 153 -9.96 -14.37 -10.09
C ALA A 153 -10.43 -15.56 -10.93
N ALA A 154 -9.48 -16.32 -11.46
CA ALA A 154 -9.73 -17.64 -12.00
C ALA A 154 -9.29 -18.69 -10.97
N LEU A 155 -10.24 -19.52 -10.54
CA LEU A 155 -10.03 -20.63 -9.61
C LEU A 155 -9.60 -21.89 -10.36
N THR A 156 -8.55 -22.56 -9.88
CA THR A 156 -8.24 -23.95 -10.22
C THR A 156 -8.36 -24.79 -8.95
N ASP A 157 -9.29 -25.73 -8.95
CA ASP A 157 -9.57 -26.64 -7.84
C ASP A 157 -8.72 -27.92 -7.96
N GLY A 158 -7.98 -28.25 -6.91
CA GLY A 158 -7.25 -29.51 -6.75
C GLY A 158 -6.85 -29.78 -5.30
N ALA A 159 -5.75 -30.53 -5.10
CA ALA A 159 -5.17 -30.75 -3.77
C ALA A 159 -4.75 -29.44 -3.08
N THR A 160 -4.32 -28.47 -3.88
CA THR A 160 -4.22 -27.06 -3.52
C THR A 160 -5.17 -26.26 -4.39
N VAL A 161 -5.79 -25.25 -3.82
CA VAL A 161 -6.64 -24.31 -4.56
C VAL A 161 -5.73 -23.21 -5.08
N ALA A 162 -5.71 -22.99 -6.39
CA ALA A 162 -4.93 -21.93 -7.00
C ALA A 162 -5.83 -20.82 -7.54
N PHE A 163 -5.40 -19.58 -7.40
CA PHE A 163 -6.08 -18.39 -7.91
C PHE A 163 -5.13 -17.62 -8.82
N ALA A 164 -5.55 -17.37 -10.05
CA ALA A 164 -4.95 -16.33 -10.88
C ALA A 164 -5.78 -15.05 -10.69
N VAL A 165 -5.26 -14.10 -9.94
CA VAL A 165 -5.94 -12.85 -9.58
C VAL A 165 -5.40 -11.71 -10.43
N GLU A 166 -6.29 -10.86 -10.95
CA GLU A 166 -5.95 -9.60 -11.60
C GLU A 166 -6.64 -8.47 -10.85
N VAL A 167 -5.84 -7.54 -10.31
CA VAL A 167 -6.29 -6.31 -9.65
C VAL A 167 -5.99 -5.15 -10.58
N ALA A 168 -7.00 -4.34 -10.87
CA ALA A 168 -6.90 -3.19 -11.75
C ALA A 168 -7.49 -1.94 -11.11
N ASP A 169 -6.99 -0.80 -11.54
CA ASP A 169 -7.37 0.53 -11.05
C ASP A 169 -7.29 1.49 -12.23
N ASP A 170 -8.42 2.09 -12.60
CA ASP A 170 -8.58 2.78 -13.89
C ASP A 170 -7.86 4.14 -13.90
N ASP A 171 -7.79 4.78 -12.74
CA ASP A 171 -7.10 6.05 -12.48
C ASP A 171 -5.68 5.85 -11.92
N ARG A 172 -5.23 4.60 -11.83
CA ARG A 172 -3.83 4.15 -11.62
C ARG A 172 -3.27 4.50 -10.25
N ASP A 173 -4.12 4.55 -9.26
CA ASP A 173 -3.70 4.62 -7.88
C ASP A 173 -3.04 3.29 -7.47
N PRO A 174 -2.03 3.34 -6.57
CA PRO A 174 -1.49 2.14 -5.99
C PRO A 174 -2.56 1.40 -5.17
N VAL A 175 -2.90 0.18 -5.57
CA VAL A 175 -3.83 -0.67 -4.83
C VAL A 175 -3.06 -1.65 -3.97
N VAL A 176 -3.45 -1.74 -2.70
CA VAL A 176 -3.07 -2.82 -1.80
C VAL A 176 -4.31 -3.59 -1.38
N GLY A 177 -4.14 -4.85 -1.02
CA GLY A 177 -5.25 -5.60 -0.49
C GLY A 177 -4.93 -6.99 -0.03
N GLU A 178 -5.98 -7.79 0.06
CA GLU A 178 -6.00 -9.12 0.62
C GLU A 178 -6.97 -10.00 -0.16
N LEU A 179 -6.55 -11.20 -0.51
CA LEU A 179 -7.43 -12.26 -0.93
C LEU A 179 -7.85 -13.03 0.32
N ARG A 180 -9.15 -13.12 0.58
CA ARG A 180 -9.71 -13.77 1.77
C ARG A 180 -10.74 -14.82 1.40
N ALA A 181 -10.90 -15.84 2.23
CA ALA A 181 -11.98 -16.81 2.12
C ALA A 181 -12.88 -16.76 3.34
N ARG A 182 -14.19 -16.65 3.11
CA ARG A 182 -15.23 -16.67 4.14
C ARG A 182 -16.03 -17.95 4.01
N GLY A 183 -16.07 -18.73 5.08
CA GLY A 183 -16.82 -19.97 5.07
C GLY A 183 -17.04 -20.58 6.45
N PRO A 184 -17.33 -21.88 6.51
CA PRO A 184 -17.62 -22.61 7.76
C PRO A 184 -16.51 -22.52 8.81
N ALA A 185 -15.26 -22.34 8.37
CA ALA A 185 -14.10 -22.20 9.26
C ALA A 185 -13.79 -20.74 9.66
N GLY A 186 -14.68 -19.79 9.33
CA GLY A 186 -14.48 -18.35 9.55
C GLY A 186 -13.93 -17.63 8.32
N ASP A 187 -13.48 -16.39 8.56
CA ASP A 187 -12.77 -15.57 7.57
C ASP A 187 -11.27 -15.83 7.68
N ARG A 188 -10.61 -16.11 6.55
CA ARG A 188 -9.20 -16.47 6.47
C ARG A 188 -8.49 -15.66 5.41
N LEU A 189 -7.34 -15.08 5.75
CA LEU A 189 -6.43 -14.49 4.77
C LEU A 189 -5.79 -15.61 3.94
N ILE A 190 -5.91 -15.53 2.62
CA ILE A 190 -5.23 -16.43 1.69
C ILE A 190 -3.86 -15.83 1.31
N ALA A 191 -3.84 -14.57 0.86
CA ALA A 191 -2.61 -13.88 0.47
C ALA A 191 -2.80 -12.36 0.40
N PRO A 192 -1.73 -11.56 0.55
CA PRO A 192 -1.77 -10.15 0.19
C PRO A 192 -1.94 -9.97 -1.32
N LEU A 193 -2.60 -8.89 -1.73
CA LEU A 193 -2.80 -8.46 -3.11
C LEU A 193 -2.19 -7.08 -3.36
N ARG A 194 -1.89 -6.81 -4.63
CA ARG A 194 -1.41 -5.54 -5.18
C ARG A 194 -1.96 -5.36 -6.59
N SER A 195 -1.93 -4.14 -7.12
CA SER A 195 -2.22 -3.88 -8.55
C SER A 195 -1.42 -4.82 -9.46
N GLY A 196 -2.07 -5.29 -10.52
CA GLY A 196 -1.49 -6.21 -11.49
C GLY A 196 -1.96 -7.66 -11.31
N ARG A 197 -1.16 -8.61 -11.80
CA ARG A 197 -1.50 -10.03 -11.82
C ARG A 197 -0.71 -10.79 -10.77
N ALA A 198 -1.38 -11.68 -10.05
CA ALA A 198 -0.77 -12.56 -9.06
C ALA A 198 -1.26 -14.00 -9.24
N SER A 199 -0.39 -14.96 -8.94
CA SER A 199 -0.76 -16.36 -8.77
C SER A 199 -0.63 -16.71 -7.29
N VAL A 200 -1.72 -17.15 -6.69
CA VAL A 200 -1.82 -17.45 -5.26
C VAL A 200 -2.21 -18.91 -5.09
N SER A 201 -1.58 -19.59 -4.13
CA SER A 201 -1.91 -20.96 -3.77
C SER A 201 -2.40 -21.01 -2.33
N TRP A 202 -3.50 -21.72 -2.12
CA TRP A 202 -4.13 -21.92 -0.82
C TRP A 202 -4.23 -23.43 -0.55
N PRO A 203 -3.72 -23.93 0.59
CA PRO A 203 -4.04 -25.29 1.02
C PRO A 203 -5.56 -25.48 1.07
N ARG A 204 -6.06 -26.58 0.49
CA ARG A 204 -7.50 -26.80 0.46
C ARG A 204 -8.07 -26.81 1.88
N PRO A 205 -9.10 -26.01 2.20
CA PRO A 205 -9.71 -26.06 3.52
C PRO A 205 -10.35 -27.43 3.77
N THR A 206 -10.30 -27.89 5.01
CA THR A 206 -10.76 -29.23 5.41
C THR A 206 -12.20 -29.24 5.91
N ALA A 207 -12.74 -28.09 6.35
CA ALA A 207 -14.13 -28.02 6.78
C ALA A 207 -15.06 -28.01 5.56
N ALA A 208 -16.03 -28.91 5.56
CA ALA A 208 -17.00 -29.03 4.48
C ALA A 208 -17.92 -27.80 4.42
N GLY A 209 -18.28 -27.40 3.20
CA GLY A 209 -19.21 -26.31 2.92
C GLY A 209 -18.69 -25.33 1.87
N ARG A 210 -19.46 -24.27 1.68
CA ARG A 210 -19.18 -23.23 0.70
C ARG A 210 -18.27 -22.15 1.27
N TYR A 211 -17.22 -21.82 0.54
CA TYR A 211 -16.35 -20.69 0.80
C TYR A 211 -16.58 -19.63 -0.27
N GLU A 212 -16.86 -18.40 0.15
CA GLU A 212 -16.82 -17.22 -0.70
C GLU A 212 -15.40 -16.65 -0.67
N VAL A 213 -14.80 -16.44 -1.83
CA VAL A 213 -13.48 -15.83 -1.95
C VAL A 213 -13.65 -14.38 -2.35
N VAL A 214 -13.15 -13.47 -1.52
CA VAL A 214 -13.26 -12.02 -1.69
C VAL A 214 -11.88 -11.40 -1.82
N ALA A 215 -11.76 -10.43 -2.72
CA ALA A 215 -10.65 -9.49 -2.75
C ALA A 215 -11.06 -8.24 -1.94
N ARG A 216 -10.38 -7.99 -0.84
CA ARG A 216 -10.53 -6.77 -0.04
C ARG A 216 -9.42 -5.81 -0.46
N LEU A 217 -9.76 -4.67 -1.05
CA LEU A 217 -8.82 -3.76 -1.73
C LEU A 217 -8.94 -2.33 -1.19
N ASP A 218 -7.84 -1.59 -1.24
CA ASP A 218 -7.73 -0.18 -0.86
C ASP A 218 -6.75 0.52 -1.81
N ASP A 219 -7.22 1.57 -2.46
CA ASP A 219 -6.50 2.52 -3.33
C ASP A 219 -6.14 3.83 -2.59
N GLY A 220 -6.41 3.89 -1.28
CA GLY A 220 -6.29 5.06 -0.43
C GLY A 220 -7.61 5.79 -0.19
N ALA A 221 -8.69 5.44 -0.87
CA ALA A 221 -10.03 6.00 -0.65
C ALA A 221 -10.81 5.26 0.44
N GLY A 222 -10.40 4.04 0.82
CA GLY A 222 -11.19 3.19 1.69
C GLY A 222 -11.14 1.73 1.29
N TRP A 223 -11.36 0.84 2.25
CA TRP A 223 -11.54 -0.58 1.93
C TRP A 223 -12.84 -0.82 1.17
N ILE A 224 -12.74 -1.58 0.09
CA ILE A 224 -13.86 -2.20 -0.61
C ILE A 224 -13.68 -3.71 -0.63
N GLU A 225 -14.78 -4.44 -0.88
CA GLU A 225 -14.76 -5.89 -0.98
C GLU A 225 -15.44 -6.36 -2.27
N ILE A 226 -14.76 -7.26 -2.98
CA ILE A 226 -15.18 -7.75 -4.28
C ILE A 226 -15.21 -9.27 -4.23
N PRO A 227 -16.38 -9.92 -4.35
CA PRO A 227 -16.45 -11.36 -4.54
C PRO A 227 -15.76 -11.74 -5.86
N VAL A 228 -14.76 -12.62 -5.80
CA VAL A 228 -13.96 -12.99 -6.97
C VAL A 228 -14.08 -14.47 -7.34
N ALA A 229 -14.45 -15.34 -6.39
CA ALA A 229 -14.69 -16.76 -6.65
C ALA A 229 -15.55 -17.40 -5.55
N SER A 230 -15.97 -18.65 -5.78
CA SER A 230 -16.54 -19.51 -4.75
C SER A 230 -15.95 -20.91 -4.85
N LEU A 231 -15.72 -21.55 -3.71
CA LEU A 231 -15.19 -22.90 -3.59
C LEU A 231 -16.17 -23.75 -2.77
N GLU A 232 -16.52 -24.93 -3.29
CA GLU A 232 -17.30 -25.92 -2.55
C GLU A 232 -16.36 -27.02 -2.03
N VAL A 233 -16.42 -27.30 -0.73
CA VAL A 233 -15.71 -28.41 -0.11
C VAL A 233 -16.71 -29.49 0.28
N ALA A 234 -16.59 -30.64 -0.38
CA ALA A 234 -17.39 -31.82 -0.06
C ALA A 234 -17.01 -32.37 1.34
N PRO A 235 -17.96 -33.02 2.03
CA PRO A 235 -17.70 -33.73 3.28
C PRO A 235 -16.74 -34.91 3.14
#